data_AF-A0AB74UB73-F1
#
_entry.id   AF-A0AB74UB73-F1
#
_cell.length_a   1.000
_cell.length_b   1.000
_cell.length_c   1.000
_cell.angle_alpha   90.00
_cell.angle_beta   90.00
_cell.angle_gamma   90.00
#
_symmetry.space_group_name_H-M   'P 1'
#
loop_
_entity.id
_entity.type
_entity.pdbx_description
1 polymer ?
#
loop_
_entity_poly.entity_id
_entity_poly.type
_entity_poly.pdbx_seq_one_letter_code
_entity_poly.pdbx_strand_id
1 'polypeptide(L)'
;MAVQGRRRPPLFGDWPFARRTGTRSIILILLIVALLASALAIISTSHLTRLQYARLQKLENQRDALQTEWGRLLLEESTWSSPARIEALASKRLDMRVPSVGDVKVITP
;
A
#
# COMPACT_ATOMS: atom_id res chain seq x y z
N MET A 1 -83.45 23.25 28.81
CA MET A 1 -82.34 24.20 28.54
C MET A 1 -81.17 23.41 27.98
N ALA A 2 -80.63 23.84 26.84
CA ALA A 2 -79.82 23.04 25.92
C ALA A 2 -78.41 22.69 26.44
N VAL A 3 -78.05 21.40 26.37
CA VAL A 3 -76.67 20.93 26.51
C VAL A 3 -76.01 21.00 25.13
N GLN A 4 -75.25 22.07 24.90
CA GLN A 4 -74.47 22.29 23.68
C GLN A 4 -73.30 21.30 23.64
N GLY A 5 -73.38 20.31 22.76
CA GLY A 5 -72.32 19.34 22.48
C GLY A 5 -71.03 20.03 22.03
N ARG A 6 -69.95 19.81 22.79
CA ARG A 6 -68.60 20.29 22.49
C ARG A 6 -68.02 19.48 21.33
N ARG A 7 -68.08 20.02 20.10
CA ARG A 7 -67.42 19.43 18.93
C ARG A 7 -65.90 19.46 19.15
N ARG A 8 -65.27 18.29 19.21
CA ARG A 8 -63.79 18.14 19.21
C ARG A 8 -63.30 18.10 17.75
N PRO A 9 -62.28 18.88 17.36
CA PRO A 9 -61.66 18.73 16.05
C PRO A 9 -60.80 17.45 15.98
N PRO A 10 -60.60 16.86 14.78
CA PRO A 10 -59.72 15.72 14.60
C PRO A 10 -58.26 16.12 14.88
N LEU A 11 -57.60 15.37 15.77
CA LEU A 11 -56.23 15.64 16.26
C LEU A 11 -55.13 14.93 15.45
N PHE A 12 -55.46 14.20 14.39
CA PHE A 12 -54.48 13.46 13.60
C PHE A 12 -54.79 13.56 12.11
N GLY A 13 -54.06 14.46 11.45
CA GLY A 13 -53.39 14.20 10.19
C GLY A 13 -54.26 13.77 9.01
N ASP A 14 -54.90 14.72 8.37
CA ASP A 14 -55.28 14.60 6.96
C ASP A 14 -53.99 14.57 6.11
N TRP A 15 -53.30 13.43 6.08
CA TRP A 15 -52.05 13.22 5.35
C TRP A 15 -52.37 13.16 3.83
N PRO A 16 -51.98 14.16 3.02
CA PRO A 16 -52.43 14.29 1.62
C PRO A 16 -51.80 13.27 0.66
N PHE A 17 -51.00 12.32 1.17
CA PHE A 17 -50.16 11.43 0.37
C PHE A 17 -50.80 10.09 0.04
N ALA A 18 -52.00 9.79 0.57
CA ALA A 18 -52.65 8.49 0.45
C ALA A 18 -53.21 8.16 -0.96
N ARG A 19 -53.09 9.05 -1.96
CA ARG A 19 -53.68 8.80 -3.30
C ARG A 19 -52.75 8.94 -4.52
N ARG A 20 -51.43 9.13 -4.33
CA ARG A 20 -50.43 9.08 -5.45
C ARG A 20 -49.21 8.20 -5.09
N THR A 21 -49.47 7.08 -4.42
CA THR A 21 -48.52 6.23 -3.68
C THR A 21 -47.68 5.27 -4.54
N GLY A 22 -48.04 5.01 -5.81
CA GLY A 22 -47.36 4.00 -6.62
C GLY A 22 -45.92 4.36 -7.02
N THR A 23 -45.71 5.53 -7.63
CA THR A 23 -44.39 5.90 -8.19
C THR A 23 -43.35 6.21 -7.11
N ARG A 24 -43.78 6.83 -5.99
CA ARG A 24 -42.88 7.15 -4.88
C ARG A 24 -42.34 5.89 -4.19
N SER A 25 -43.18 4.88 -3.98
CA SER A 25 -42.75 3.61 -3.38
C SER A 25 -41.77 2.84 -4.28
N ILE A 26 -41.98 2.86 -5.61
CA ILE A 26 -41.04 2.24 -6.56
C ILE A 26 -39.66 2.90 -6.48
N ILE A 27 -39.60 4.24 -6.43
CA ILE A 27 -38.34 4.98 -6.30
C ILE A 27 -37.62 4.62 -4.99
N LEU A 28 -38.35 4.51 -3.88
CA LEU A 28 -37.76 4.13 -2.59
C LEU A 28 -37.18 2.71 -2.61
N ILE A 29 -37.90 1.75 -3.19
CA ILE A 29 -37.42 0.36 -3.33
C ILE A 29 -36.15 0.34 -4.20
N LEU A 30 -36.16 1.04 -5.34
CA LEU A 30 -35.00 1.14 -6.21
C LEU A 30 -33.79 1.72 -5.47
N LEU A 31 -33.99 2.76 -4.65
CA LEU A 31 -32.93 3.38 -3.88
C LEU A 31 -32.36 2.43 -2.82
N ILE A 32 -33.21 1.66 -2.14
CA ILE A 32 -32.79 0.64 -1.17
C ILE A 32 -31.95 -0.44 -1.87
N VAL A 33 -32.41 -0.93 -3.02
CA VAL A 33 -31.66 -1.94 -3.79
C VAL A 33 -30.31 -1.37 -4.25
N ALA A 34 -30.27 -0.14 -4.75
CA ALA A 34 -29.03 0.52 -5.15
C ALA A 34 -28.06 0.68 -3.97
N LEU A 35 -28.56 1.04 -2.79
CA LEU A 35 -27.76 1.18 -1.58
C LEU A 35 -27.18 -0.17 -1.12
N LEU A 36 -27.98 -1.24 -1.13
CA LEU A 36 -27.52 -2.59 -0.80
C LEU A 36 -26.48 -3.09 -1.81
N ALA A 37 -26.72 -2.87 -3.11
CA ALA A 37 -25.76 -3.22 -4.15
C ALA A 37 -24.43 -2.47 -3.98
N SER A 38 -24.49 -1.18 -3.67
CA SER A 38 -23.30 -0.37 -3.39
C SER A 38 -22.54 -0.88 -2.17
N ALA A 39 -23.24 -1.21 -1.07
CA ALA A 39 -22.63 -1.76 0.13
C ALA A 39 -21.91 -3.10 -0.17
N LEU A 40 -22.56 -4.02 -0.89
CA LEU A 40 -21.95 -5.29 -1.28
C LEU A 40 -20.74 -5.10 -2.21
N ALA A 41 -20.82 -4.16 -3.16
CA ALA A 41 -19.72 -3.83 -4.06
C ALA A 41 -18.50 -3.30 -3.29
N ILE A 42 -18.70 -2.42 -2.32
CA ILE A 42 -17.63 -1.89 -1.46
C ILE A 42 -16.98 -3.02 -0.64
N ILE A 43 -17.78 -3.90 -0.03
CA ILE A 43 -17.27 -5.03 0.76
C ILE A 43 -16.43 -5.97 -0.11
N SER A 44 -16.95 -6.34 -1.28
CA SER A 44 -16.24 -7.19 -2.24
C SER A 44 -14.91 -6.56 -2.69
N THR A 45 -14.95 -5.26 -3.03
CA THR A 45 -13.75 -4.52 -3.44
C THR A 45 -12.72 -4.50 -2.31
N SER A 46 -13.13 -4.17 -1.09
CA SER A 46 -12.22 -4.17 0.08
C SER A 46 -11.58 -5.54 0.31
N HIS A 47 -12.34 -6.62 0.16
CA HIS A 47 -11.82 -7.99 0.30
C HIS A 47 -10.77 -8.32 -0.77
N LEU A 48 -11.07 -8.02 -2.05
CA LEU A 48 -10.12 -8.21 -3.15
C LEU A 48 -8.86 -7.36 -2.98
N THR A 49 -9.02 -6.11 -2.55
CA THR A 49 -7.91 -5.22 -2.23
C THR A 49 -7.02 -5.84 -1.17
N ARG A 50 -7.57 -6.31 -0.04
CA ARG A 50 -6.76 -6.96 1.03
C ARG A 50 -5.97 -8.16 0.51
N LEU A 51 -6.56 -9.01 -0.34
CA LEU A 51 -5.88 -10.15 -0.94
C LEU A 51 -4.73 -9.75 -1.85
N GLN A 52 -4.96 -8.75 -2.72
CA GLN A 52 -3.93 -8.23 -3.62
C GLN A 52 -2.78 -7.59 -2.86
N TYR A 53 -3.09 -6.79 -1.83
CA TYR A 53 -2.07 -6.19 -0.95
C TYR A 53 -1.26 -7.25 -0.20
N ALA A 54 -1.91 -8.29 0.33
CA ALA A 54 -1.19 -9.39 1.00
C ALA A 54 -0.22 -10.09 0.03
N ARG A 55 -0.61 -10.27 -1.23
CA ARG A 55 0.27 -10.83 -2.27
C ARG A 55 1.44 -9.92 -2.59
N LEU A 56 1.20 -8.62 -2.72
CA LEU A 56 2.25 -7.63 -2.95
C LEU A 56 3.25 -7.64 -1.80
N GLN A 57 2.77 -7.54 -0.56
CA GLN A 57 3.60 -7.55 0.64
C GLN A 57 4.50 -8.80 0.69
N LYS A 58 3.97 -9.97 0.30
CA LYS A 58 4.76 -11.20 0.24
C LYS A 58 5.93 -11.10 -0.74
N LEU A 59 5.70 -10.54 -1.92
CA LEU A 59 6.74 -10.36 -2.94
C LEU A 59 7.78 -9.32 -2.51
N GLU A 60 7.35 -8.22 -1.89
CA GLU A 60 8.25 -7.21 -1.33
C GLU A 60 9.13 -7.80 -0.24
N ASN A 61 8.54 -8.55 0.70
CA ASN A 61 9.32 -9.24 1.74
C ASN A 61 10.36 -10.20 1.15
N GLN A 62 10.03 -10.92 0.07
CA GLN A 62 10.97 -11.79 -0.63
C GLN A 62 12.11 -11.01 -1.28
N ARG A 63 11.80 -9.89 -1.94
CA ARG A 63 12.80 -8.98 -2.52
C ARG A 63 13.73 -8.45 -1.44
N ASP A 64 13.19 -7.98 -0.33
CA ASP A 64 13.97 -7.38 0.75
C ASP A 64 14.89 -8.43 1.43
N ALA A 65 14.42 -9.67 1.57
CA ALA A 65 15.24 -10.79 2.03
C ALA A 65 16.42 -11.05 1.09
N LEU A 66 16.17 -11.14 -0.22
CA LEU A 66 17.22 -11.32 -1.23
C LEU A 66 18.21 -10.14 -1.25
N GLN A 67 17.72 -8.91 -1.08
CA GLN A 67 18.57 -7.72 -1.05
C GLN A 67 19.47 -7.70 0.20
N THR A 68 18.96 -8.21 1.33
CA THR A 68 19.76 -8.40 2.55
C THR A 68 20.85 -9.44 2.34
N GLU A 69 20.51 -10.59 1.73
CA GLU A 69 21.46 -11.64 1.40
C GLU A 69 22.53 -11.14 0.42
N TRP A 70 22.12 -10.43 -0.63
CA TRP A 70 23.03 -9.79 -1.56
C TRP A 70 23.97 -8.80 -0.87
N GLY A 71 23.45 -7.95 0.02
CA GLY A 71 24.26 -7.02 0.80
C GLY A 71 25.29 -7.75 1.67
N ARG A 72 24.90 -8.86 2.30
CA ARG A 72 25.81 -9.72 3.04
C ARG A 72 26.90 -10.32 2.14
N LEU A 73 26.52 -10.88 0.99
CA LEU A 73 27.47 -11.44 0.03
C LEU A 73 28.44 -10.39 -0.49
N LEU A 74 27.99 -9.16 -0.72
CA LEU A 74 28.84 -8.06 -1.15
C LEU A 74 29.84 -7.64 -0.07
N LEU A 75 29.43 -7.65 1.20
CA LEU A 75 30.34 -7.42 2.32
C LEU A 75 31.37 -8.54 2.44
N GLU A 76 30.92 -9.80 2.28
CA GLU A 76 31.81 -10.95 2.18
C GLU A 76 32.79 -10.75 1.01
N GLU A 77 32.34 -10.47 -0.22
CA GLU A 77 33.21 -10.24 -1.39
C GLU A 77 34.17 -9.06 -1.21
N SER A 78 33.73 -7.94 -0.66
CA SER A 78 34.60 -6.78 -0.38
C SER A 78 35.74 -7.13 0.58
N THR A 79 35.54 -8.12 1.45
CA THR A 79 36.58 -8.64 2.35
C THR A 79 37.62 -9.47 1.59
N TRP A 80 37.26 -10.07 0.44
CA TRP A 80 38.16 -10.88 -0.41
C TRP A 80 38.69 -10.10 -1.63
N SER A 81 38.04 -9.00 -2.01
CA SER A 81 38.34 -8.18 -3.20
C SER A 81 39.03 -6.84 -2.87
N SER A 82 39.23 -6.52 -1.59
CA SER A 82 40.05 -5.38 -1.19
C SER A 82 41.54 -5.69 -1.46
N PRO A 83 42.38 -4.73 -1.88
CA PRO A 83 43.65 -4.86 -2.63
C PRO A 83 44.72 -5.85 -2.17
N ALA A 84 44.58 -6.42 -0.98
CA ALA A 84 45.52 -7.35 -0.35
C ALA A 84 45.87 -8.58 -1.21
N ARG A 85 44.93 -9.11 -2.02
CA ARG A 85 45.24 -10.26 -2.89
C ARG A 85 46.10 -9.86 -4.10
N ILE A 86 45.85 -8.70 -4.69
CA ILE A 86 46.63 -8.16 -5.80
C ILE A 86 48.01 -7.73 -5.29
N GLU A 87 48.07 -7.07 -4.13
CA GLU A 87 49.31 -6.66 -3.47
C GLU A 87 50.16 -7.86 -3.04
N ALA A 88 49.55 -8.89 -2.42
CA ALA A 88 50.25 -10.12 -2.06
C ALA A 88 50.76 -10.89 -3.28
N LEU A 89 50.00 -10.91 -4.39
CA LEU A 89 50.44 -11.54 -5.63
C LEU A 89 51.57 -10.72 -6.29
N ALA A 90 51.48 -9.39 -6.31
CA ALA A 90 52.50 -8.51 -6.86
C ALA A 90 53.81 -8.57 -6.06
N SER A 91 53.76 -8.57 -4.73
CA SER A 91 54.96 -8.75 -3.91
C SER A 91 55.54 -10.17 -4.00
N LYS A 92 54.70 -11.23 -4.05
CA LYS A 92 55.24 -12.62 -4.11
C LYS A 92 55.68 -13.08 -5.49
N ARG A 93 55.01 -12.66 -6.57
CA ARG A 93 55.29 -13.13 -7.94
C ARG A 93 56.16 -12.17 -8.75
N LEU A 94 56.09 -10.87 -8.44
CA LEU A 94 56.76 -9.82 -9.21
C LEU A 94 57.81 -9.05 -8.38
N ASP A 95 58.02 -9.43 -7.11
CA ASP A 95 58.92 -8.77 -6.15
C ASP A 95 58.71 -7.24 -6.07
N MET A 96 57.47 -6.80 -6.33
CA MET A 96 57.11 -5.39 -6.28
C MET A 96 57.06 -4.91 -4.83
N ARG A 97 57.78 -3.81 -4.58
CA ARG A 97 57.90 -3.12 -3.30
C ARG A 97 57.52 -1.66 -3.48
N VAL A 98 56.94 -1.06 -2.45
CA VAL A 98 56.59 0.38 -2.47
C VAL A 98 57.89 1.19 -2.54
N PRO A 99 58.08 2.04 -3.57
CA PRO A 99 59.31 2.80 -3.76
C PRO A 99 59.54 3.78 -2.60
N SER A 100 60.81 3.95 -2.21
CA SER A 100 61.18 4.90 -1.15
C SER A 100 61.15 6.34 -1.69
N VAL A 101 61.12 7.33 -0.81
CA VAL A 101 61.05 8.76 -1.19
C VAL A 101 62.21 9.19 -2.12
N GLY A 102 63.32 8.46 -2.14
CA GLY A 102 64.45 8.69 -3.04
C GLY A 102 64.28 8.18 -4.47
N ASP A 103 63.30 7.32 -4.74
CA ASP A 103 63.10 6.65 -6.03
C ASP A 103 62.04 7.33 -6.92
N VAL A 104 61.44 8.44 -6.43
CA VAL A 104 60.35 9.15 -7.12
C VAL A 104 60.92 10.35 -7.88
N LYS A 105 60.91 10.29 -9.21
CA LYS A 105 61.29 11.41 -10.08
C LYS A 105 60.04 12.00 -10.73
N VAL A 106 59.67 13.21 -10.30
CA VAL A 106 58.57 13.98 -10.90
C VAL A 106 59.08 14.61 -12.19
N ILE A 107 58.42 14.30 -13.30
CA ILE A 107 58.70 14.91 -14.59
C ILE A 107 57.65 16.01 -14.79
N THR A 108 58.07 17.27 -14.71
CA THR A 108 57.23 18.41 -15.07
C THR A 108 57.13 18.51 -16.60
N PRO A 109 55.94 18.81 -17.14
CA PRO A 109 55.68 18.87 -18.58
C PRO A 109 56.48 19.97 -19.29
#